data_AF-A0A256XK57-F1
#
_entry.id   AF-A0A256XK57-F1
#
_cell.length_a   1.000
_cell.length_b   1.000
_cell.length_c   1.000
_cell.angle_alpha   90.00
_cell.angle_beta   90.00
_cell.angle_gamma   90.00
#
_symmetry.space_group_name_H-M   'P 1'
#
loop_
_entity.id
_entity.type
_entity.pdbx_description
1 polymer ?
#
loop_
_entity_poly.entity_id
_entity_poly.type
_entity_poly.pdbx_seq_one_letter_code
_entity_poly.pdbx_strand_id
1 'polypeptide(L)'
;MTVVFSKTRVMYSIVMLTLLILNLLTGVVFCGVNDESTLVKLKILNWLNFKRKNEPVTIGLPLPIGDLYSIDNAKLLNQNFEEIPAQFKPLARWPDGSIMWMLWRTRFTCC
;
A
#
# COMPACT_ATOMS: atom_id res chain seq x y z
N MET A 1 -43.91 34.87 -42.42
CA MET A 1 -43.00 35.33 -41.35
C MET A 1 -42.22 34.12 -40.88
N THR A 2 -40.96 33.98 -41.30
CA THR A 2 -40.16 32.76 -41.07
C THR A 2 -39.06 33.10 -40.09
N VAL A 3 -39.12 32.52 -38.89
CA VAL A 3 -38.07 32.68 -37.86
C VAL A 3 -36.99 31.64 -38.15
N VAL A 4 -35.87 32.08 -38.72
CA VAL A 4 -34.69 31.23 -38.91
C VAL A 4 -33.89 31.24 -37.61
N PHE A 5 -34.03 30.20 -36.81
CA PHE A 5 -33.16 29.99 -35.66
C PHE A 5 -31.77 29.57 -36.13
N SER A 6 -30.76 30.40 -35.82
CA SER A 6 -29.35 30.11 -36.07
C SER A 6 -28.90 28.92 -35.21
N LYS A 7 -29.00 27.72 -35.79
CA LYS A 7 -28.68 26.43 -35.15
C LYS A 7 -27.18 26.26 -34.84
N THR A 8 -26.33 27.17 -35.33
CA THR A 8 -24.87 27.03 -35.31
C THR A 8 -24.23 27.47 -33.99
N ARG A 9 -24.71 28.56 -33.34
CA ARG A 9 -24.09 29.06 -32.09
C ARG A 9 -24.42 28.21 -30.86
N VAL A 10 -25.64 27.66 -30.78
CA VAL A 10 -26.08 26.79 -29.68
C VAL A 10 -25.35 25.44 -29.72
N MET A 11 -25.08 24.92 -30.91
CA MET A 11 -24.38 23.65 -31.10
C MET A 11 -22.92 23.71 -30.64
N TYR A 12 -22.19 24.79 -30.92
CA TYR A 12 -20.81 24.96 -30.41
C TYR A 12 -20.77 25.08 -28.88
N SER A 13 -21.77 25.72 -28.26
CA SER A 13 -21.85 25.86 -26.81
C SER A 13 -22.12 24.52 -26.09
N ILE A 14 -23.04 23.71 -26.63
CA ILE A 14 -23.33 22.36 -26.10
C ILE A 14 -22.13 21.43 -26.30
N VAL A 15 -21.48 21.47 -27.46
CA VAL A 15 -20.29 20.65 -27.73
C VAL A 15 -19.15 21.02 -26.78
N MET A 16 -18.89 22.31 -26.55
CA MET A 16 -17.88 22.76 -25.58
C MET A 16 -18.22 22.37 -24.14
N LEU A 17 -19.49 22.47 -23.73
CA LEU A 17 -19.93 22.00 -22.40
C LEU A 17 -19.78 20.48 -22.25
N THR A 18 -20.12 19.69 -23.27
CA THR A 18 -19.97 18.23 -23.22
C THR A 18 -18.50 17.80 -23.16
N LEU A 19 -17.60 18.50 -23.87
CA LEU A 19 -16.16 18.25 -23.78
C LEU A 19 -15.60 18.64 -22.40
N LEU A 20 -16.11 19.71 -21.77
CA LEU A 20 -15.68 20.13 -20.43
C LEU A 20 -16.12 19.12 -19.35
N ILE A 21 -17.35 18.61 -19.44
CA ILE A 21 -17.89 17.59 -18.53
C ILE A 21 -17.15 16.25 -18.70
N LEU A 22 -16.78 15.89 -19.94
CA LEU A 22 -16.01 14.68 -20.22
C LEU A 22 -14.60 14.74 -19.60
N ASN A 23 -13.95 15.91 -19.60
CA ASN A 23 -12.65 16.11 -18.94
C ASN A 23 -12.75 16.15 -17.40
N LEU A 24 -13.85 16.64 -16.84
CA LEU A 24 -14.08 16.58 -15.39
C LEU A 24 -14.31 15.14 -14.90
N LEU A 25 -14.96 14.29 -15.69
CA LEU A 25 -15.22 12.89 -15.36
C LEU A 25 -13.95 12.02 -15.46
N THR A 26 -13.00 12.35 -16.34
CA THR A 26 -11.74 11.59 -16.49
C THR A 26 -10.67 11.98 -15.46
N GLY A 27 -10.71 13.21 -14.93
CA GLY A 27 -9.75 13.68 -13.92
C GLY A 27 -9.90 13.05 -12.53
N VAL A 28 -11.03 12.41 -12.23
CA VAL A 28 -11.32 11.84 -10.90
C VAL A 28 -10.86 10.38 -10.76
N VAL A 29 -10.56 9.69 -11.86
CA VAL A 29 -10.45 8.21 -11.85
C VAL A 29 -9.01 7.67 -11.69
N PHE A 30 -7.97 8.50 -11.81
CA PHE A 30 -6.59 8.03 -11.59
C PHE A 30 -6.00 8.48 -10.25
N CYS A 31 -6.72 8.19 -9.16
CA CYS A 31 -6.06 7.87 -7.89
C CYS A 31 -6.26 6.38 -7.61
N GLY A 32 -5.85 5.54 -8.56
CA GLY A 32 -5.70 4.12 -8.32
C GLY A 32 -4.42 3.92 -7.52
N VAL A 33 -4.52 3.89 -6.19
CA VAL A 33 -3.47 3.30 -5.36
C VAL A 33 -3.48 1.81 -5.70
N ASN A 34 -2.54 1.37 -6.53
CA ASN A 34 -2.27 -0.04 -6.71
C ASN A 34 -1.58 -0.51 -5.43
N ASP A 35 -2.34 -0.99 -4.45
CA ASP A 35 -1.81 -1.65 -3.25
C ASP A 35 -1.26 -3.03 -3.63
N GLU A 36 -0.12 -3.05 -4.31
CA GLU A 36 0.65 -4.28 -4.50
C GLU A 36 1.33 -4.62 -3.17
N SER A 37 0.77 -5.59 -2.44
CA SER A 37 1.27 -6.00 -1.12
C SER A 37 2.24 -7.18 -1.25
N THR A 38 3.50 -6.93 -0.93
CA THR A 38 4.53 -7.97 -0.89
C THR A 38 4.40 -8.80 0.39
N LEU A 39 4.06 -10.09 0.26
CA LEU A 39 3.98 -11.02 1.39
C LEU A 39 5.29 -11.81 1.57
N VAL A 40 5.94 -11.62 2.73
CA VAL A 40 7.14 -12.36 3.11
C VAL A 40 6.78 -13.43 4.15
N LYS A 41 6.94 -14.71 3.79
CA LYS A 41 6.71 -15.83 4.73
C LYS A 41 7.92 -16.03 5.62
N LEU A 42 7.69 -16.05 6.93
CA LEU A 42 8.73 -16.22 7.94
C LEU A 42 8.43 -17.45 8.80
N LYS A 43 9.47 -18.22 9.14
CA LYS A 43 9.38 -19.40 10.00
C LYS A 43 10.35 -19.24 11.17
N ILE A 44 9.81 -19.28 12.39
CA ILE A 44 10.62 -19.26 13.61
C ILE A 44 10.99 -20.70 13.95
N LEU A 45 12.28 -20.92 14.19
CA LEU A 45 12.81 -22.21 14.55
C LEU A 45 13.07 -22.25 16.06
N ASN A 46 12.74 -23.36 16.69
CA ASN A 46 13.13 -23.68 18.06
C ASN A 46 13.90 -25.00 18.04
N TRP A 47 15.18 -24.92 18.36
CA TRP A 47 16.11 -26.05 18.38
C TRP A 47 16.06 -26.85 19.69
N LEU A 48 15.31 -26.38 20.69
CA LEU A 48 15.15 -27.08 21.97
C LEU A 48 13.99 -28.07 21.91
N ASN A 49 14.07 -29.10 22.74
CA ASN A 49 13.08 -30.18 22.83
C ASN A 49 11.83 -29.82 23.67
N PHE A 50 11.66 -28.55 24.04
CA PHE A 50 10.49 -28.06 24.76
C PHE A 50 9.94 -26.78 24.11
N LYS A 51 8.63 -26.55 24.27
CA LYS A 51 7.94 -25.40 23.68
C LYS A 51 8.30 -24.12 24.43
N ARG A 52 8.63 -23.07 23.69
CA ARG A 52 8.85 -21.73 24.22
C ARG A 52 7.59 -20.89 24.02
N LYS A 53 7.05 -20.32 25.10
CA LYS A 53 5.81 -19.53 25.08
C LYS A 53 6.11 -18.07 25.37
N ASN A 54 5.51 -17.17 24.59
CA ASN A 54 5.57 -15.72 24.80
C ASN A 54 6.99 -15.11 24.86
N GLU A 55 7.95 -15.74 24.17
CA GLU A 55 9.33 -15.27 24.12
C GLU A 55 9.46 -14.12 23.13
N PRO A 56 10.23 -13.05 23.45
CA PRO A 56 10.49 -12.00 22.50
C PRO A 56 11.40 -12.51 21.38
N VAL A 57 10.99 -12.28 20.14
CA VAL A 57 11.76 -12.57 18.94
C VAL A 57 12.03 -11.24 18.22
N THR A 58 13.28 -11.04 17.81
CA THR A 58 13.72 -9.88 17.03
C THR A 58 14.49 -10.37 15.81
N ILE A 59 14.18 -9.86 14.63
CA ILE A 59 14.87 -10.21 13.37
C ILE A 59 15.08 -8.94 12.55
N GLY A 60 16.17 -8.89 11.79
CA GLY A 60 16.37 -7.90 10.73
C GLY A 60 15.86 -8.46 9.41
N LEU A 61 14.97 -7.73 8.74
CA LEU A 61 14.46 -8.08 7.42
C LEU A 61 15.01 -7.09 6.38
N PRO A 62 15.77 -7.54 5.37
CA PRO A 62 16.10 -6.71 4.22
C PRO A 62 14.88 -6.55 3.32
N LEU A 63 14.72 -5.36 2.75
CA LEU A 63 13.66 -5.01 1.81
C LEU A 63 14.28 -4.45 0.53
N PRO A 64 13.72 -4.80 -0.65
CA PRO A 64 14.22 -4.26 -1.91
C PRO A 64 13.91 -2.77 -2.02
N ILE A 65 14.64 -2.10 -2.91
CA ILE A 65 14.46 -0.68 -3.18
C ILE A 65 13.05 -0.41 -3.73
N GLY A 66 12.40 0.63 -3.23
CA GLY A 66 11.05 1.04 -3.64
C GLY A 66 9.89 0.32 -2.95
N ASP A 67 10.12 -0.75 -2.17
CA ASP A 67 9.03 -1.59 -1.64
C ASP A 67 8.26 -0.96 -0.46
N LEU A 68 8.96 -0.35 0.50
CA LEU A 68 8.33 0.14 1.73
C LEU A 68 8.92 1.47 2.15
N TYR A 69 8.11 2.53 2.16
CA TYR A 69 8.58 3.88 2.54
C TYR A 69 8.32 4.24 4.01
N SER A 70 7.21 3.75 4.58
CA SER A 70 6.85 3.96 5.99
C SER A 70 6.59 2.64 6.70
N ILE A 71 6.92 2.60 8.00
CA ILE A 71 6.60 1.47 8.87
C ILE A 71 5.10 1.34 9.15
N ASP A 72 4.33 2.41 8.97
CA ASP A 72 2.87 2.40 9.18
C ASP A 72 2.14 1.49 8.18
N ASN A 73 2.81 1.19 7.06
CA ASN A 73 2.32 0.28 6.02
C ASN A 73 2.79 -1.17 6.25
N ALA A 74 3.57 -1.44 7.29
CA ALA A 74 4.06 -2.78 7.63
C ALA A 74 3.13 -3.45 8.65
N LYS A 75 2.79 -4.71 8.39
CA LYS A 75 1.97 -5.53 9.29
C LYS A 75 2.60 -6.90 9.50
N LEU A 76 2.44 -7.43 10.70
CA LEU A 76 2.76 -8.82 11.00
C LEU A 76 1.47 -9.62 11.02
N LEU A 77 1.37 -10.62 10.15
CA LEU A 77 0.20 -11.47 10.05
C LEU A 77 0.49 -12.88 10.58
N ASN A 78 -0.50 -13.49 11.24
CA ASN A 78 -0.47 -14.90 11.60
C ASN A 78 -0.89 -15.79 10.41
N GLN A 79 -0.96 -17.11 10.64
CA GLN A 79 -1.35 -18.07 9.60
C GLN A 79 -2.80 -17.89 9.11
N ASN A 80 -3.65 -17.25 9.90
CA ASN A 80 -5.04 -16.92 9.58
C ASN A 80 -5.19 -15.52 8.98
N PHE A 81 -4.08 -14.85 8.64
CA PHE A 81 -4.04 -13.46 8.16
C PHE A 81 -4.53 -12.41 9.18
N GLU A 82 -4.53 -12.75 10.47
CA GLU A 82 -4.85 -11.81 11.54
C GLU A 82 -3.60 -11.04 11.95
N GLU A 83 -3.77 -9.75 12.20
CA GLU A 83 -2.69 -8.87 12.62
C GLU A 83 -2.23 -9.20 14.04
N ILE A 84 -0.93 -9.47 14.21
CA ILE A 84 -0.29 -9.69 15.51
C ILE A 84 0.42 -8.39 15.91
N PRO A 85 0.29 -7.94 17.18
CA PRO A 85 1.06 -6.82 17.69
C PRO A 85 2.57 -7.01 17.49
N ALA A 86 3.19 -6.07 16.77
CA ALA A 86 4.62 -6.06 16.52
C ALA A 86 5.14 -4.61 16.54
N GLN A 87 6.41 -4.46 16.89
CA GLN A 87 7.12 -3.20 16.82
C GLN A 87 8.07 -3.24 15.64
N PHE A 88 8.02 -2.20 14.81
CA PHE A 88 8.91 -2.02 13.67
C PHE A 88 9.86 -0.84 13.92
N LYS A 89 11.10 -0.96 13.44
CA LYS A 89 12.08 0.12 13.46
C LYS A 89 12.92 0.07 12.18
N PRO A 90 12.93 1.12 11.35
CA PRO A 90 13.85 1.18 10.22
C PRO A 90 15.29 1.29 10.74
N LEU A 91 16.19 0.48 10.19
CA LEU A 91 17.61 0.48 10.50
C LEU A 91 18.42 1.22 9.43
N ALA A 92 18.01 1.14 8.17
CA ALA A 92 18.64 1.82 7.04
C ALA A 92 17.62 2.10 5.93
N ARG A 93 17.92 3.07 5.07
CA ARG A 93 17.12 3.46 3.91
C ARG A 93 17.98 3.46 2.64
N TRP A 94 17.33 3.17 1.52
CA TRP A 94 17.87 3.37 0.18
C TRP A 94 17.88 4.87 -0.19
N PRO A 95 18.62 5.27 -1.25
CA PRO A 95 18.67 6.67 -1.69
C PRO A 95 17.32 7.27 -2.12
N ASP A 96 16.35 6.44 -2.54
CA ASP A 96 14.98 6.86 -2.87
C ASP A 96 14.12 7.12 -1.62
N GLY A 97 14.64 6.84 -0.43
CA GLY A 97 13.95 6.97 0.85
C GLY A 97 13.21 5.71 1.30
N SER A 98 13.11 4.67 0.47
CA SER A 98 12.54 3.37 0.85
C SER A 98 13.39 2.69 1.94
N ILE A 99 12.78 1.89 2.80
CA ILE A 99 13.43 1.19 3.90
C ILE A 99 14.23 0.04 3.31
N MET A 100 15.52 -0.02 3.62
CA MET A 100 16.43 -1.09 3.17
C MET A 100 16.50 -2.22 4.19
N TRP A 101 16.60 -1.86 5.48
CA TRP A 101 16.65 -2.82 6.58
C TRP A 101 15.65 -2.41 7.63
N MET A 102 14.84 -3.36 8.08
CA MET A 102 13.86 -3.16 9.13
C MET A 102 14.10 -4.14 10.26
N LEU A 103 14.13 -3.64 11.49
CA LEU A 103 14.04 -4.48 12.68
C LEU A 103 12.56 -4.66 13.03
N TRP A 104 12.13 -5.90 13.16
CA TRP A 104 10.83 -6.23 13.71
C TRP A 104 11.00 -6.86 15.11
N ARG A 105 10.03 -6.67 15.99
CA ARG A 105 10.02 -7.29 17.33
C ARG A 105 8.60 -7.66 17.72
N THR A 106 8.42 -8.89 18.17
CA THR A 106 7.14 -9.35 18.72
C THR A 106 7.38 -10.49 19.72
N ARG A 107 6.32 -10.97 20.35
CA ARG A 107 6.36 -12.14 21.24
C ARG A 107 5.66 -13.29 20.56
N PHE A 108 6.37 -14.41 20.39
CA PHE A 108 5.82 -15.62 19.79
C PHE A 108 5.72 -16.74 20.80
N THR A 109 4.72 -17.60 20.57
CA THR A 109 4.71 -18.95 21.11
C THR A 109 5.20 -19.88 20.02
N CYS A 110 6.38 -20.46 20.19
CA CYS A 110 6.89 -21.45 19.26
C CYS A 110 6.17 -22.77 19.48
N CYS A 111 5.67 -23.36 18.39
CA CYS A 111 4.98 -24.64 18.37
C CYS A 111 5.92 -25.81 18.65
#